data_AF-A0A7S0NVY9-F1
#
_entry.id   AF-A0A7S0NVY9-F1
#
_cell.length_a   1.000
_cell.length_b   1.000
_cell.length_c   1.000
_cell.angle_alpha   90.00
_cell.angle_beta   90.00
_cell.angle_gamma   90.00
#
_symmetry.space_group_name_H-M   'P 1'
#
loop_
_entity.id
_entity.type
_entity.pdbx_description
1 polymer ?
#
loop_
_entity_poly.entity_id
_entity_poly.type
_entity_poly.pdbx_seq_one_letter_code
_entity_poly.pdbx_strand_id
1 'polypeptide(L)'
;MRSSARYLKLLDRFATGHANVYIGYLGDQTLYTHMEFEAPRIFARLGCEWNRQISLQFGFSNATVHKCPRQCGILHANYGPLKCVAALMQRSPSCETWQAFQASLRTSKTCPRALAGGQRVVLQKAIRDYMSDCCMPQQQRNSTAAAVR
;
A
#
# COMPACT_ATOMS: atom_id res chain seq x y z
N MET A 1 -16.03 -3.89 14.37
CA MET A 1 -14.88 -4.06 15.30
C MET A 1 -15.03 -3.28 16.60
N ARG A 2 -15.38 -1.98 16.57
CA ARG A 2 -15.52 -1.15 17.79
C ARG A 2 -16.58 -1.63 18.81
N SER A 3 -17.46 -2.55 18.44
CA SER A 3 -18.47 -3.15 19.32
C SER A 3 -18.01 -4.42 20.06
N SER A 4 -16.81 -4.95 19.79
CA SER A 4 -16.31 -6.16 20.46
C SER A 4 -15.67 -5.82 21.80
N ALA A 5 -16.28 -6.26 22.91
CA ALA A 5 -15.73 -6.08 24.24
C ALA A 5 -14.31 -6.65 24.38
N ARG A 6 -14.03 -7.80 23.73
CA ARG A 6 -12.70 -8.41 23.70
C ARG A 6 -11.68 -7.54 22.95
N TYR A 7 -12.07 -6.95 21.83
CA TYR A 7 -11.22 -6.03 21.08
C TYR A 7 -10.91 -4.79 21.92
N LEU A 8 -11.92 -4.17 22.52
CA LEU A 8 -11.75 -2.96 23.33
C LEU A 8 -10.83 -3.19 24.53
N LYS A 9 -10.96 -4.33 25.23
CA LYS A 9 -10.08 -4.70 26.34
C LYS A 9 -8.62 -4.86 25.91
N LEU A 10 -8.37 -5.47 24.75
CA LEU A 10 -7.01 -5.62 24.21
C LEU A 10 -6.44 -4.27 23.78
N LEU A 11 -7.23 -3.47 23.06
CA LEU A 11 -6.83 -2.13 22.64
C LEU A 11 -6.43 -1.28 23.85
N ASP A 12 -7.26 -1.24 24.90
CA ASP A 12 -6.96 -0.51 26.14
C ASP A 12 -5.67 -1.00 26.78
N ARG A 13 -5.51 -2.32 26.96
CA ARG A 13 -4.31 -2.92 27.57
C ARG A 13 -3.01 -2.56 26.82
N PHE A 14 -3.02 -2.60 25.49
CA PHE A 14 -1.83 -2.26 24.70
C PHE A 14 -1.61 -0.74 24.61
N ALA A 15 -2.66 0.05 24.42
CA ALA A 15 -2.57 1.51 24.28
C ALA A 15 -2.14 2.21 25.59
N THR A 16 -2.48 1.64 26.75
CA THR A 16 -2.11 2.17 28.08
C THR A 16 -0.77 1.65 28.59
N GLY A 17 -0.10 0.76 27.85
CA GLY A 17 1.18 0.18 28.26
C GLY A 17 1.07 -0.95 29.29
N HIS A 18 -0.13 -1.32 29.76
CA HIS A 18 -0.35 -2.44 30.68
C HIS A 18 0.05 -3.81 30.11
N ALA A 19 0.28 -3.90 28.79
CA ALA A 19 0.84 -5.09 28.15
C ALA A 19 2.36 -5.24 28.34
N ASN A 20 3.07 -4.24 28.87
CA ASN A 20 4.55 -4.17 28.92
C ASN A 20 5.20 -4.38 27.54
N VAL A 21 4.54 -3.90 26.48
CA VAL A 21 5.03 -3.99 25.10
C VAL A 21 5.39 -2.60 24.61
N TYR A 22 6.56 -2.48 23.96
CA TYR A 22 7.03 -1.22 23.40
C TYR A 22 6.34 -0.92 22.05
N ILE A 23 5.44 0.06 22.06
CA ILE A 23 4.85 0.61 20.84
C ILE A 23 5.83 1.62 20.25
N GLY A 24 6.70 1.16 19.34
CA GLY A 24 7.70 1.99 18.67
C GLY A 24 7.13 3.04 17.71
N TYR A 25 7.99 3.66 16.90
CA TYR A 25 7.64 4.81 16.04
C TYR A 25 6.58 4.54 14.95
N LEU A 26 6.27 3.27 14.65
CA LEU A 26 5.19 2.90 13.74
C LEU A 26 3.80 2.94 14.40
N GLY A 27 3.72 3.28 15.70
CA GLY A 27 2.48 3.61 16.40
C GLY A 27 1.44 2.50 16.33
N ASP A 28 0.29 2.83 15.73
CA ASP A 28 -0.86 1.94 15.61
C ASP A 28 -0.55 0.66 14.82
N GLN A 29 0.34 0.70 13.83
CA GLN A 29 0.79 -0.50 13.11
C GLN A 29 1.44 -1.50 14.07
N THR A 30 2.33 -1.04 14.96
CA THR A 30 2.98 -1.90 15.96
C THR A 30 1.93 -2.46 16.94
N LEU A 31 1.04 -1.59 17.42
CA LEU A 31 -0.03 -1.96 18.35
C LEU A 31 -0.92 -3.07 17.78
N TYR A 32 -1.44 -2.90 16.55
CA TYR A 32 -2.31 -3.90 15.93
C TYR A 32 -1.57 -5.19 15.58
N THR A 33 -0.27 -5.12 15.27
CA THR A 33 0.55 -6.31 15.06
C THR A 33 0.65 -7.16 16.34
N HIS A 34 0.87 -6.53 17.50
CA HIS A 34 0.89 -7.25 18.77
C HIS A 34 -0.50 -7.80 19.15
N MET A 35 -1.56 -7.02 18.93
CA MET A 35 -2.92 -7.49 19.15
C MET A 35 -3.29 -8.68 18.25
N GLU A 36 -2.86 -8.70 16.98
CA GLU A 36 -3.09 -9.84 16.07
C GLU A 36 -2.35 -11.07 16.58
N PHE A 37 -1.10 -10.92 17.03
CA PHE A 37 -0.32 -12.01 17.59
C PHE A 37 -1.00 -12.63 18.83
N GLU A 38 -1.51 -11.81 19.74
CA GLU A 38 -2.18 -12.29 20.96
C GLU A 38 -3.59 -12.84 20.71
N ALA A 39 -4.35 -12.25 19.78
CA ALA A 39 -5.72 -12.60 19.50
C ALA A 39 -6.02 -12.61 17.99
N PRO A 40 -5.50 -13.57 17.21
CA PRO A 40 -5.64 -13.54 15.76
C PRO A 40 -7.11 -13.61 15.29
N ARG A 41 -7.99 -14.22 16.10
CA ARG A 41 -9.41 -14.42 15.76
C ARG A 41 -10.25 -13.12 15.73
N ILE A 42 -9.75 -12.00 16.27
CA ILE A 42 -10.48 -10.72 16.22
C ILE A 42 -10.10 -9.87 14.99
N PHE A 43 -9.11 -10.31 14.21
CA PHE A 43 -8.66 -9.64 12.99
C PHE A 43 -9.05 -10.47 11.76
N ALA A 44 -9.61 -9.80 10.76
CA ALA A 44 -9.77 -10.37 9.43
C ALA A 44 -8.53 -10.01 8.60
N ARG A 45 -7.96 -11.00 7.91
CA ARG A 45 -6.85 -10.77 6.99
C ARG A 45 -7.39 -10.32 5.63
N LEU A 46 -7.01 -9.12 5.22
CA LEU A 46 -7.24 -8.64 3.88
C LEU A 46 -6.16 -9.18 2.94
N GLY A 47 -6.53 -9.41 1.68
CA GLY A 47 -5.55 -9.74 0.65
C GLY A 47 -4.62 -8.55 0.35
N CYS A 48 -3.42 -8.85 -0.14
CA CYS A 48 -2.40 -7.85 -0.45
C CYS A 48 -2.83 -6.82 -1.51
N GLU A 49 -3.85 -7.12 -2.31
CA GLU A 49 -4.46 -6.23 -3.29
C GLU A 49 -5.09 -4.98 -2.66
N TRP A 50 -5.54 -5.07 -1.41
CA TRP A 50 -6.20 -3.99 -0.69
C TRP A 50 -5.24 -3.00 -0.01
N ASN A 51 -3.95 -3.34 0.05
CA ASN A 51 -2.90 -2.48 0.59
C ASN A 51 -1.57 -2.84 -0.09
N ARG A 52 -1.48 -2.55 -1.38
CA ARG A 52 -0.34 -2.87 -2.21
C ARG A 52 0.79 -1.88 -1.88
N GLN A 53 1.69 -2.26 -0.97
CA GLN A 53 2.65 -1.32 -0.40
C GLN A 53 3.92 -1.15 -1.25
N ILE A 54 4.27 0.10 -1.53
CA ILE A 54 5.60 0.48 -2.02
C ILE A 54 6.42 1.07 -0.87
N SER A 55 7.59 0.49 -0.64
CA SER A 55 8.42 0.78 0.53
C SER A 55 9.87 0.95 0.15
N LEU A 56 10.44 2.10 0.52
CA LEU A 56 11.89 2.30 0.45
C LEU A 56 12.60 1.57 1.61
N GLN A 57 11.94 1.47 2.77
CA GLN A 57 12.52 0.88 3.98
C GLN A 57 12.88 -0.60 3.82
N PHE A 58 12.10 -1.35 3.05
CA PHE A 58 12.37 -2.76 2.77
C PHE A 58 13.08 -3.00 1.42
N GLY A 59 13.43 -1.92 0.73
CA GLY A 59 14.06 -1.93 -0.59
C GLY A 59 13.10 -2.30 -1.73
N PHE A 60 13.13 -1.52 -2.80
CA PHE A 60 12.26 -1.71 -3.96
C PHE A 60 12.42 -3.08 -4.67
N SER A 61 13.57 -3.72 -4.53
CA SER A 61 13.84 -5.01 -5.20
C SER A 61 13.36 -6.22 -4.40
N ASN A 62 12.83 -6.03 -3.19
CA ASN A 62 12.44 -7.13 -2.32
C ASN A 62 11.11 -7.77 -2.74
N ALA A 63 11.21 -8.88 -3.48
CA ALA A 63 10.04 -9.62 -3.97
C ALA A 63 9.15 -10.14 -2.84
N THR A 64 9.69 -10.51 -1.68
CA THR A 64 8.90 -11.02 -0.55
C THR A 64 7.94 -9.96 0.00
N VAL A 65 8.33 -8.69 -0.07
CA VAL A 65 7.49 -7.56 0.37
C VAL A 65 6.55 -7.10 -0.73
N HIS A 66 7.02 -7.09 -1.98
CA HIS A 66 6.29 -6.49 -3.09
C HIS A 66 5.54 -7.48 -3.95
N LYS A 67 5.62 -8.80 -3.82
CA LYS A 67 4.83 -9.72 -4.64
C LYS A 67 3.39 -9.87 -4.10
N CYS A 68 2.41 -9.83 -4.98
CA CYS A 68 1.00 -10.09 -4.71
C CYS A 68 0.43 -10.70 -5.99
N PRO A 69 -0.19 -11.89 -5.91
CA PRO A 69 -0.69 -12.57 -7.10
C PRO A 69 -2.05 -12.02 -7.57
N ARG A 70 -2.70 -11.16 -6.77
CA ARG A 70 -4.01 -10.60 -7.07
C ARG A 70 -3.89 -9.20 -7.66
N GLN A 71 -4.86 -8.86 -8.51
CA GLN A 71 -4.94 -7.56 -9.15
C GLN A 71 -4.97 -6.45 -8.10
N CYS A 72 -4.07 -5.48 -8.24
CA CYS A 72 -3.97 -4.32 -7.37
C CYS A 72 -5.28 -3.53 -7.28
N GLY A 73 -5.86 -3.47 -6.07
CA GLY A 73 -7.02 -2.64 -5.77
C GLY A 73 -6.61 -1.26 -5.25
N ILE A 74 -5.67 -1.21 -4.31
CA ILE A 74 -5.18 0.04 -3.69
C ILE A 74 -3.65 0.03 -3.64
N LEU A 75 -3.01 1.01 -4.28
CA LEU A 75 -1.59 1.27 -4.12
C LEU A 75 -1.34 2.18 -2.92
N HIS A 76 -0.51 1.75 -1.98
CA HIS A 76 -0.17 2.51 -0.78
C HIS A 76 1.32 2.84 -0.74
N ALA A 77 1.64 4.13 -0.62
CA ALA A 77 2.99 4.63 -0.47
C ALA A 77 3.30 4.90 1.02
N ASN A 78 4.02 3.98 1.65
CA ASN A 78 4.38 4.06 3.08
C ASN A 78 5.44 5.13 3.38
N TYR A 79 6.04 5.75 2.35
CA TYR A 79 7.09 6.75 2.48
C TYR A 79 6.67 8.06 1.80
N GLY A 80 6.81 9.18 2.51
CA GLY A 80 6.32 10.51 2.09
C GLY A 80 6.67 10.88 0.64
N PRO A 81 7.94 10.79 0.21
CA PRO A 81 8.36 11.04 -1.17
C PRO A 81 7.66 10.21 -2.25
N LEU A 82 7.12 9.04 -1.91
CA LEU A 82 6.41 8.16 -2.85
C LEU A 82 4.90 8.45 -2.89
N LYS A 83 4.36 9.31 -2.02
CA LYS A 83 2.91 9.60 -2.00
C LYS A 83 2.36 10.10 -3.33
N CYS A 84 3.17 10.81 -4.13
CA CYS A 84 2.76 11.24 -5.46
C CYS A 84 2.50 10.08 -6.43
N VAL A 85 3.20 8.95 -6.25
CA VAL A 85 3.00 7.71 -7.04
C VAL A 85 1.62 7.12 -6.70
N ALA A 86 1.34 6.97 -5.40
CA ALA A 86 0.05 6.44 -4.92
C ALA A 86 -1.13 7.38 -5.26
N ALA A 87 -0.91 8.70 -5.24
CA ALA A 87 -1.93 9.68 -5.59
C ALA A 87 -2.40 9.57 -7.05
N LEU A 88 -1.51 9.19 -7.97
CA LEU A 88 -1.91 8.93 -9.36
C LEU A 88 -2.88 7.74 -9.42
N MET A 89 -2.61 6.68 -8.65
CA MET A 89 -3.46 5.50 -8.57
C MET A 89 -4.84 5.78 -7.97
N GLN A 90 -4.91 6.64 -6.95
CA GLN A 90 -6.18 7.06 -6.35
C GLN A 90 -7.12 7.76 -7.35
N ARG A 91 -6.59 8.26 -8.47
CA ARG A 91 -7.39 8.83 -9.57
C ARG A 91 -7.89 7.78 -10.56
N SER A 92 -7.71 6.49 -10.25
CA SER A 92 -8.14 5.36 -11.07
C SER A 92 -7.66 5.49 -12.54
N PRO A 93 -6.33 5.56 -12.77
CA PRO A 93 -5.78 5.78 -14.10
C PRO A 93 -6.09 4.58 -14.99
N SER A 94 -6.23 4.83 -16.30
CA SER A 94 -6.22 3.73 -17.28
C SER A 94 -4.84 3.06 -17.27
N CYS A 95 -4.77 1.82 -17.72
CA CYS A 95 -3.50 1.12 -17.82
C CYS A 95 -2.51 1.82 -18.77
N GLU A 96 -2.99 2.48 -19.82
CA GLU A 96 -2.16 3.32 -20.68
C GLU A 96 -1.55 4.51 -19.92
N THR A 97 -2.37 5.26 -19.18
CA THR A 97 -1.87 6.38 -18.36
C THR A 97 -0.88 5.90 -17.30
N TRP A 98 -1.15 4.75 -16.68
CA TRP A 98 -0.27 4.16 -15.68
C TRP A 98 1.07 3.74 -16.27
N GLN A 99 1.07 3.08 -17.44
CA GLN A 99 2.29 2.70 -18.15
C GLN A 99 3.10 3.91 -18.62
N ALA A 100 2.46 4.94 -19.16
CA ALA A 100 3.12 6.18 -19.54
C ALA A 100 3.79 6.85 -18.33
N PHE A 101 3.11 6.89 -17.19
CA PHE A 101 3.69 7.39 -15.95
C PHE A 101 4.90 6.55 -15.51
N GLN A 102 4.79 5.22 -15.51
CA GLN A 102 5.90 4.33 -15.18
C GLN A 102 7.12 4.59 -16.07
N ALA A 103 6.92 4.72 -17.38
CA ALA A 103 7.98 5.03 -18.34
C ALA A 103 8.69 6.36 -18.00
N SER A 104 7.93 7.36 -17.51
CA SER A 104 8.44 8.67 -17.15
C SER A 104 9.25 8.72 -15.84
N LEU A 105 9.14 7.73 -14.96
CA LEU A 105 9.72 7.80 -13.59
C LEU A 105 11.23 8.06 -13.54
N ARG A 106 11.97 7.58 -14.56
CA ARG A 106 13.43 7.77 -14.65
C ARG A 106 13.80 9.25 -14.81
N THR A 107 13.02 9.99 -15.59
CA THR A 107 13.31 11.36 -16.02
C THR A 107 12.42 12.40 -15.36
N SER A 108 11.33 11.96 -14.71
CA SER A 108 10.35 12.83 -14.03
C SER A 108 11.02 13.70 -12.98
N LYS A 109 10.89 15.02 -13.08
CA LYS A 109 11.43 15.95 -12.07
C LYS A 109 10.46 16.19 -10.90
N THR A 110 9.20 15.77 -11.04
CA THR A 110 8.12 16.11 -10.12
C THR A 110 7.72 14.97 -9.19
N CYS A 111 7.79 13.72 -9.66
CA CYS A 111 7.39 12.56 -8.88
C CYS A 111 8.28 11.33 -9.15
N PRO A 112 8.92 10.73 -8.11
CA PRO A 112 9.13 11.26 -6.76
C PRO A 112 10.33 12.21 -6.69
N ARG A 113 10.09 13.51 -6.39
CA ARG A 113 11.12 14.57 -6.42
C ARG A 113 12.38 14.24 -5.60
N ALA A 114 12.23 13.61 -4.43
CA ALA A 114 13.33 13.37 -3.49
C ALA A 114 14.22 12.16 -3.82
N LEU A 115 13.92 11.38 -4.87
CA LEU A 115 14.76 10.25 -5.24
C LEU A 115 15.86 10.66 -6.24
N ALA A 116 17.07 10.15 -6.02
CA ALA A 116 18.18 10.27 -6.96
C ALA A 116 17.95 9.42 -8.22
N GLY A 117 18.70 9.69 -9.30
CA GLY A 117 18.57 9.00 -10.59
C GLY A 117 18.66 7.47 -10.48
N GLY A 118 19.63 6.94 -9.75
CA GLY A 118 19.77 5.50 -9.53
C GLY A 118 18.56 4.88 -8.81
N GLN A 119 18.07 5.54 -7.75
CA GLN A 119 16.89 5.07 -7.01
C GLN A 119 15.62 5.07 -7.87
N ARG A 120 15.49 6.02 -8.81
CA ARG A 120 14.37 6.08 -9.74
C ARG A 120 14.36 4.93 -10.74
N VAL A 121 15.53 4.48 -11.20
CA VAL A 121 15.64 3.29 -12.06
C VAL A 121 15.16 2.05 -11.31
N VAL A 122 15.60 1.88 -10.06
CA VAL A 122 15.17 0.75 -9.23
C VAL A 122 13.68 0.83 -8.91
N LEU A 123 13.17 2.01 -8.58
CA LEU A 123 11.75 2.25 -8.35
C LEU A 123 10.90 1.90 -9.58
N GLN A 124 11.30 2.37 -10.76
CA GLN A 124 10.58 2.08 -12.00
C GLN A 124 10.52 0.57 -12.24
N LYS A 125 11.66 -0.13 -12.08
CA LYS A 125 11.70 -1.58 -12.20
C LYS A 125 10.71 -2.24 -11.22
N ALA A 126 10.72 -1.83 -9.96
CA ALA A 126 9.83 -2.40 -8.96
C ALA A 126 8.35 -2.16 -9.27
N ILE A 127 7.97 -0.94 -9.68
CA ILE A 127 6.57 -0.65 -10.05
C ILE A 127 6.15 -1.51 -11.25
N ARG A 128 7.00 -1.64 -12.27
CA ARG A 128 6.70 -2.48 -13.42
C ARG A 128 6.54 -3.94 -13.03
N ASP A 129 7.45 -4.46 -12.22
CA ASP A 129 7.52 -5.89 -11.91
C ASP A 129 6.44 -6.32 -10.90
N TYR A 130 6.00 -5.43 -10.02
CA TYR A 130 5.13 -5.77 -8.89
C TYR A 130 3.79 -5.03 -8.87
N MET A 131 3.65 -3.94 -9.63
CA MET A 131 2.52 -3.00 -9.54
C MET A 131 2.05 -2.55 -10.93
N SER A 132 2.39 -3.29 -11.99
CA SER A 132 1.99 -2.96 -13.36
C SER A 132 0.48 -3.08 -13.58
N ASP A 133 -0.18 -3.89 -12.75
CA ASP A 133 -1.62 -4.15 -12.70
C ASP A 133 -2.40 -3.15 -11.82
N CYS A 134 -1.71 -2.21 -11.17
CA CYS A 134 -2.33 -1.07 -10.49
C CYS A 134 -2.86 -0.07 -11.54
N CYS A 135 -3.95 -0.43 -12.20
CA CYS A 135 -4.66 0.41 -13.15
C CYS A 135 -6.06 -0.16 -13.41
N MET A 136 -6.95 0.67 -13.96
CA MET A 136 -8.27 0.22 -14.40
C MET A 136 -8.17 -0.36 -15.82
N PRO A 137 -8.51 -1.65 -16.02
CA PRO A 137 -8.65 -2.23 -17.35
C PRO A 137 -9.79 -1.53 -18.11
N GLN A 138 -9.62 -1.37 -19.42
CA GLN A 138 -10.57 -0.65 -20.28
C GLN A 138 -12.00 -1.25 -20.22
N GLN A 139 -12.10 -2.57 -20.00
CA GLN A 139 -13.38 -3.28 -19.85
C GLN A 139 -14.17 -2.88 -18.59
N GLN A 140 -13.53 -2.54 -17.47
CA GLN A 140 -14.23 -2.14 -16.23
C GLN A 140 -14.77 -0.70 -16.29
N ARG A 141 -14.19 0.18 -17.14
CA ARG A 141 -14.71 1.54 -17.37
C ARG A 141 -16.07 1.53 -18.06
N ASN A 142 -16.26 0.65 -19.05
CA ASN A 142 -17.52 0.57 -19.78
C ASN A 142 -18.66 0.05 -18.89
N SER A 143 -18.38 -0.85 -17.96
CA SER A 143 -19.35 -1.39 -17.01
C SER A 143 -19.77 -0.35 -15.94
N THR A 144 -18.85 0.49 -15.47
CA THR A 144 -19.17 1.55 -14.51
C THR A 144 -19.91 2.71 -15.17
N ALA A 145 -19.61 3.06 -16.42
CA ALA A 145 -20.37 4.06 -17.16
C ALA A 145 -21.80 3.59 -17.52
N ALA A 146 -22.00 2.29 -17.71
CA ALA A 146 -23.32 1.71 -17.97
C ALA A 146 -24.18 1.58 -16.69
N ALA A 147 -23.56 1.36 -15.52
CA ALA A 147 -24.27 1.22 -14.25
C ALA A 147 -24.72 2.55 -13.61
N VAL A 148 -24.34 3.69 -14.20
CA VAL A 148 -24.71 5.05 -13.74
C VAL A 148 -25.77 5.69 -14.67
N ARG A 149 -26.34 4.91 -15.60
CA ARG A 149 -27.51 5.30 -16.39
C ARG A 149 -28.74 4.57 -15.90
#